data_AF-A0A8S3JW08-F1
#
_entry.id   AF-A0A8S3JW08-F1
#
_cell.length_a   1.000
_cell.length_b   1.000
_cell.length_c   1.000
_cell.angle_alpha   90.00
_cell.angle_beta   90.00
_cell.angle_gamma   90.00
#
_symmetry.space_group_name_H-M   'P 1'
#
loop_
_entity.id
_entity.type
_entity.pdbx_description
1 polymer ?
#
loop_
_entity_poly.entity_id
_entity_poly.type
_entity_poly.pdbx_seq_one_letter_code
_entity_poly.pdbx_strand_id
1 'polypeptide(L)'
;DQYGFVVIANVFTPKQCSETISDIWNVVESFAEQSIRNDENLWDAQWWRRTGHEQVGLLGNASLWTRQIILNRQTPALHTAFATVLGTRKLLTNHDRYALFRPAQMHSERGTVTNLHLDMNPWIYLQGRHYILVYDL
;
A
#
# COMPACT_ATOMS: atom_id res chain seq x y z
N ASP A 1 -1.77 21.16 -11.06
CA ASP A 1 -1.72 21.78 -9.71
C ASP A 1 -3.08 22.08 -9.09
N GLN A 2 -4.11 22.49 -9.85
CA GLN A 2 -5.43 22.89 -9.32
C GLN A 2 -6.13 21.92 -8.33
N TYR A 3 -5.95 20.60 -8.47
CA TYR A 3 -6.67 19.59 -7.70
C TYR A 3 -5.85 18.85 -6.65
N GLY A 4 -4.52 19.06 -6.61
CA GLY A 4 -3.64 18.37 -5.65
C GLY A 4 -3.43 16.87 -5.88
N PHE A 5 -3.93 16.29 -6.99
CA PHE A 5 -3.66 14.90 -7.37
C PHE A 5 -3.56 14.73 -8.90
N VAL A 6 -2.99 13.60 -9.33
CA VAL A 6 -2.91 13.16 -10.72
C VAL A 6 -3.11 11.65 -10.81
N VAL A 7 -3.75 11.18 -11.89
CA VAL A 7 -3.89 9.75 -12.19
C VAL A 7 -3.01 9.43 -13.39
N ILE A 8 -2.11 8.46 -13.23
CA ILE A 8 -1.22 7.99 -14.29
C ILE A 8 -1.60 6.56 -14.61
N ALA A 9 -2.22 6.36 -15.77
CA ALA A 9 -2.67 5.05 -16.23
C ALA A 9 -1.52 4.24 -16.83
N ASN A 10 -1.69 2.91 -16.85
CA ASN A 10 -0.79 1.97 -17.54
C ASN A 10 0.68 2.01 -17.06
N VAL A 11 0.90 2.32 -15.78
CA VAL A 11 2.23 2.23 -15.15
C VAL A 11 2.70 0.78 -15.06
N PHE A 12 1.76 -0.14 -14.86
CA PHE A 12 2.00 -1.58 -14.86
C PHE A 12 1.27 -2.25 -16.02
N THR A 13 1.89 -3.29 -16.57
CA THR A 13 1.25 -4.21 -17.51
C THR A 13 0.23 -5.11 -16.80
N PRO A 14 -0.74 -5.69 -17.53
CA PRO A 14 -1.68 -6.65 -16.94
C PRO A 14 -0.99 -7.82 -16.22
N LYS A 15 0.14 -8.30 -16.75
CA LYS A 15 0.94 -9.35 -16.12
C LYS A 15 1.51 -8.90 -14.77
N GLN A 16 2.13 -7.72 -14.71
CA GLN A 16 2.68 -7.18 -13.46
C GLN A 16 1.58 -6.95 -12.41
N CYS A 17 0.39 -6.50 -12.84
CA CYS A 17 -0.77 -6.40 -11.96
C CYS A 17 -1.16 -7.77 -11.40
N SER A 18 -1.26 -8.79 -12.25
CA SER A 18 -1.58 -10.16 -11.82
C SER A 18 -0.55 -10.74 -10.85
N GLU A 19 0.74 -10.53 -11.10
CA GLU A 19 1.83 -10.97 -10.21
C GLU A 19 1.77 -10.26 -8.87
N THR A 20 1.47 -8.95 -8.87
CA THR A 20 1.29 -8.15 -7.64
C THR A 20 0.09 -8.62 -6.84
N ILE A 21 -1.04 -8.86 -7.48
CA ILE A 21 -2.24 -9.40 -6.83
C ILE A 21 -1.94 -10.76 -6.20
N SER A 22 -1.23 -11.63 -6.91
CA SER A 22 -0.82 -12.92 -6.36
C SER A 22 0.11 -12.76 -5.14
N ASP A 23 1.06 -11.84 -5.19
CA ASP A 23 1.96 -11.58 -4.08
C ASP A 23 1.23 -11.02 -2.84
N ILE A 24 0.26 -10.11 -3.05
CA ILE A 24 -0.62 -9.64 -1.97
C ILE A 24 -1.32 -10.83 -1.30
N TRP A 25 -1.92 -11.74 -2.08
CA TRP A 25 -2.59 -12.92 -1.52
C TRP A 25 -1.63 -13.85 -0.78
N ASN A 26 -0.43 -14.07 -1.30
CA ASN A 26 0.58 -14.88 -0.62
C ASN A 26 0.94 -14.29 0.75
N VAL A 27 1.10 -12.97 0.84
CA VAL A 27 1.36 -12.28 2.10
C VAL A 27 0.17 -12.42 3.06
N VAL A 28 -1.05 -12.16 2.59
CA VAL A 28 -2.28 -12.30 3.38
C VAL A 28 -2.44 -13.69 3.97
N GLU A 29 -2.33 -14.71 3.12
CA GLU A 29 -2.53 -16.11 3.51
C GLU A 29 -1.39 -16.63 4.38
N SER A 30 -0.19 -16.04 4.27
CA SER A 30 0.92 -16.34 5.20
C SER A 30 0.61 -15.95 6.65
N PHE A 31 -0.21 -14.90 6.87
CA PHE A 31 -0.65 -14.53 8.22
C PHE A 31 -1.83 -15.36 8.73
N ALA A 32 -2.60 -15.95 7.80
CA ALA A 32 -3.77 -16.76 8.12
C ALA A 32 -3.43 -18.24 8.35
N GLU A 33 -2.26 -18.71 7.89
CA GLU A 33 -1.88 -20.13 7.85
C GLU A 33 -2.86 -21.02 7.04
N GLN A 34 -3.74 -20.38 6.26
CA GLN A 34 -4.74 -21.03 5.39
C GLN A 34 -5.17 -20.09 4.26
N SER A 35 -5.75 -20.65 3.20
CA SER A 35 -6.34 -19.85 2.13
C SER A 35 -7.64 -19.19 2.61
N ILE A 36 -7.70 -17.86 2.56
CA ILE A 36 -8.89 -17.08 2.95
C ILE A 36 -9.55 -16.35 1.78
N ARG A 37 -8.91 -16.31 0.60
CA ARG A 37 -9.36 -15.48 -0.53
C ARG A 37 -10.76 -15.82 -1.05
N ASN A 38 -11.21 -17.06 -0.84
CA ASN A 38 -12.48 -17.59 -1.34
C ASN A 38 -13.46 -17.95 -0.22
N ASP A 39 -13.16 -17.60 1.04
CA ASP A 39 -14.05 -17.86 2.18
C ASP A 39 -14.21 -16.59 3.01
N GLU A 40 -15.33 -15.91 2.79
CA GLU A 40 -15.67 -14.63 3.42
C GLU A 40 -15.89 -14.73 4.94
N ASN A 41 -16.18 -15.93 5.44
CA ASN A 41 -16.35 -16.17 6.86
C ASN A 41 -15.02 -16.04 7.61
N LEU A 42 -13.89 -16.21 6.91
CA LEU A 42 -12.55 -16.06 7.46
C LEU A 42 -12.10 -14.59 7.54
N TRP A 43 -12.88 -13.64 7.00
CA TRP A 43 -12.60 -12.19 7.05
C TRP A 43 -13.23 -11.52 8.28
N ASP A 44 -13.19 -12.20 9.42
CA ASP A 44 -13.77 -11.70 10.66
C ASP A 44 -12.88 -10.64 11.33
N ALA A 45 -13.45 -9.98 12.35
CA ALA A 45 -12.74 -8.98 13.13
C ALA A 45 -11.51 -9.56 13.87
N GLN A 46 -11.56 -10.84 14.26
CA GLN A 46 -10.47 -11.48 15.01
C GLN A 46 -9.24 -11.67 14.13
N TRP A 47 -9.42 -12.07 12.88
CA TRP A 47 -8.35 -12.17 11.91
C TRP A 47 -7.71 -10.80 11.65
N TRP A 48 -8.52 -9.78 11.35
CA TRP A 48 -8.01 -8.43 11.08
C TRP A 48 -7.26 -7.80 12.25
N ARG A 49 -7.69 -8.04 13.51
CA ARG A 49 -6.96 -7.58 14.70
C ARG A 49 -5.58 -8.20 14.84
N ARG A 50 -5.40 -9.43 14.34
CA ARG A 50 -4.11 -10.14 14.38
C ARG A 50 -3.19 -9.76 13.22
N THR A 51 -3.76 -9.45 12.06
CA THR A 51 -3.01 -9.37 10.79
C THR A 51 -2.92 -7.97 10.21
N GLY A 52 -3.61 -6.97 10.76
CA GLY A 52 -3.59 -5.61 10.24
C GLY A 52 -4.33 -4.58 11.09
N HIS A 53 -4.71 -3.46 10.46
CA HIS A 53 -5.54 -2.44 11.09
C HIS A 53 -7.00 -2.63 10.69
N GLU A 54 -7.76 -3.25 11.60
CA GLU A 54 -9.21 -3.52 11.46
C GLU A 54 -10.01 -2.30 10.98
N GLN A 55 -9.65 -1.08 11.41
CA GLN A 55 -10.39 0.14 11.12
C GLN A 55 -10.24 0.65 9.69
N VAL A 56 -9.12 0.33 9.04
CA VAL A 56 -8.74 0.91 7.74
C VAL A 56 -8.42 -0.13 6.67
N GLY A 57 -8.42 -1.42 6.99
CA GLY A 57 -8.13 -2.48 6.01
C GLY A 57 -6.70 -2.41 5.48
N LEU A 58 -5.73 -2.13 6.36
CA LEU A 58 -4.31 -2.14 6.00
C LEU A 58 -3.64 -3.38 6.59
N LEU A 59 -2.92 -4.12 5.76
CA LEU A 59 -2.32 -5.41 6.13
C LEU A 59 -0.93 -5.22 6.75
N GLY A 60 -0.72 -5.82 7.92
CA GLY A 60 0.55 -5.82 8.65
C GLY A 60 0.95 -4.43 9.15
N ASN A 61 1.79 -4.35 10.19
CA ASN A 61 2.31 -3.07 10.69
C ASN A 61 3.70 -2.72 10.12
N ALA A 62 4.36 -3.69 9.48
CA ALA A 62 5.73 -3.58 9.01
C ALA A 62 5.81 -3.42 7.49
N SER A 63 6.85 -2.71 7.02
CA SER A 63 7.21 -2.68 5.61
C SER A 63 7.50 -4.08 5.10
N LEU A 64 7.04 -4.37 3.88
CA LEU A 64 7.23 -5.67 3.24
C LEU A 64 8.42 -5.63 2.29
N TRP A 65 9.05 -6.80 2.12
CA TRP A 65 10.26 -6.99 1.31
C TRP A 65 10.15 -8.18 0.36
N THR A 66 8.94 -8.52 -0.06
CA THR A 66 8.74 -9.58 -1.04
C THR A 66 9.47 -9.27 -2.35
N ARG A 67 9.74 -10.30 -3.14
CA ARG A 67 10.37 -10.09 -4.45
C ARG A 67 9.54 -9.16 -5.34
N GLN A 68 8.21 -9.31 -5.33
CA GLN A 68 7.33 -8.54 -6.19
C GLN A 68 7.22 -7.08 -5.76
N ILE A 69 7.16 -6.79 -4.45
CA ILE A 69 7.06 -5.41 -3.95
C ILE A 69 8.29 -4.57 -4.33
N ILE A 70 9.46 -5.21 -4.37
CA ILE A 70 10.73 -4.61 -4.83
C ILE A 70 10.70 -4.38 -6.34
N LEU A 71 10.29 -5.38 -7.15
CA LEU A 71 10.17 -5.21 -8.59
C LEU A 71 9.22 -4.09 -9.00
N ASN A 72 8.08 -3.98 -8.29
CA ASN A 72 7.10 -2.93 -8.56
C ASN A 72 7.73 -1.54 -8.39
N ARG A 73 8.54 -1.35 -7.33
CA ARG A 73 9.25 -0.10 -7.05
C ARG A 73 10.38 0.22 -8.03
N GLN A 74 10.92 -0.80 -8.69
CA GLN A 74 11.95 -0.66 -9.72
C GLN A 74 11.39 -0.45 -11.13
N THR A 75 10.07 -0.36 -11.30
CA THR A 75 9.45 -0.26 -12.63
C THR A 75 9.81 1.07 -13.31
N PRO A 76 10.38 1.07 -14.54
CA PRO A 76 10.81 2.31 -15.21
C PRO A 76 9.68 3.30 -15.48
N ALA A 77 8.47 2.80 -15.77
CA ALA A 77 7.28 3.63 -15.94
C ALA A 77 6.89 4.33 -14.63
N LEU A 78 7.02 3.66 -13.48
CA LEU A 78 6.76 4.23 -12.16
C LEU A 78 7.79 5.31 -11.83
N HIS A 79 9.08 5.04 -12.08
CA HIS A 79 10.15 6.03 -11.92
C HIS A 79 9.88 7.28 -12.77
N THR A 80 9.52 7.10 -14.04
CA THR A 80 9.19 8.20 -14.94
C THR A 80 7.99 9.00 -14.45
N ALA A 81 6.93 8.31 -14.02
CA ALA A 81 5.73 8.93 -13.46
C ALA A 81 6.06 9.85 -12.27
N PHE A 82 6.78 9.33 -11.26
CA PHE A 82 7.19 10.14 -10.10
C PHE A 82 8.19 11.24 -10.47
N ALA A 83 9.11 10.97 -11.39
CA ALA A 83 10.10 11.96 -11.80
C ALA A 83 9.46 13.16 -12.51
N THR A 84 8.41 12.91 -13.29
CA THR A 84 7.61 13.97 -13.92
C THR A 84 6.85 14.78 -12.88
N VAL A 85 6.20 14.14 -11.91
CA VAL A 85 5.42 14.84 -10.87
C VAL A 85 6.33 15.67 -9.94
N LEU A 86 7.49 15.13 -9.57
CA LEU A 86 8.41 15.75 -8.62
C LEU A 86 9.47 16.65 -9.27
N GLY A 87 9.56 16.70 -10.60
CA GLY A 87 10.52 17.53 -11.33
C GLY A 87 11.99 17.08 -11.19
N THR A 88 12.25 15.84 -10.78
CA THR A 88 13.60 15.29 -10.60
C THR A 88 13.66 13.79 -10.87
N ARG A 89 14.76 13.32 -11.47
CA ARG A 89 15.04 11.88 -11.63
C ARG A 89 15.75 11.26 -10.44
N LYS A 90 16.28 12.08 -9.50
CA LYS A 90 16.94 11.62 -8.28
C LYS A 90 15.86 11.33 -7.23
N LEU A 91 15.29 10.14 -7.30
CA LEU A 91 14.20 9.70 -6.44
C LEU A 91 14.70 8.75 -5.37
N LEU A 92 14.21 8.93 -4.15
CA LEU A 92 14.32 7.95 -3.08
C LEU A 92 13.08 7.06 -3.09
N THR A 93 13.27 5.78 -2.77
CA THR A 93 12.17 4.82 -2.70
C THR A 93 11.79 4.62 -1.23
N ASN A 94 10.53 4.89 -0.89
CA ASN A 94 9.98 4.49 0.40
C ASN A 94 9.53 3.02 0.35
N HIS A 95 9.95 2.23 1.33
CA HIS A 95 9.51 0.85 1.49
C HIS A 95 8.35 0.77 2.47
N ASP A 96 7.24 0.23 2.00
CA ASP A 96 5.96 0.26 2.71
C ASP A 96 5.23 -1.07 2.51
N ARG A 97 4.10 -1.23 3.18
CA ARG A 97 3.23 -2.41 3.14
C ARG A 97 2.26 -2.41 1.95
N TYR A 98 1.52 -3.50 1.82
CA TYR A 98 0.35 -3.56 0.95
C TYR A 98 -0.90 -3.02 1.65
N ALA A 99 -1.76 -2.36 0.89
CA ALA A 99 -3.11 -2.01 1.30
C ALA A 99 -4.09 -3.02 0.68
N LEU A 100 -4.95 -3.61 1.51
CA LEU A 100 -5.97 -4.56 1.07
C LEU A 100 -7.25 -4.34 1.87
N PHE A 101 -8.23 -3.71 1.25
CA PHE A 101 -9.52 -3.49 1.88
C PHE A 101 -10.33 -4.78 1.93
N ARG A 102 -10.94 -5.05 3.09
CA ARG A 102 -11.93 -6.13 3.24
C ARG A 102 -13.15 -5.90 2.33
N PRO A 103 -13.84 -6.95 1.89
CA PRO A 103 -15.07 -6.82 1.11
C PRO A 103 -16.18 -6.09 1.89
N ALA A 104 -16.26 -4.77 1.73
CA ALA A 104 -17.23 -3.93 2.46
C ALA A 104 -18.61 -3.85 1.77
N GLN A 105 -18.68 -4.18 0.47
CA GLN A 105 -19.94 -4.08 -0.30
C GLN A 105 -20.99 -5.10 0.16
N MET A 106 -20.57 -6.23 0.73
CA MET A 106 -21.49 -7.27 1.21
C MET A 106 -21.74 -7.19 2.73
N HIS A 107 -20.98 -6.34 3.42
CA HIS A 107 -20.98 -6.17 4.87
C HIS A 107 -20.71 -4.70 5.21
N SER A 108 -21.75 -3.85 5.19
CA SER A 108 -21.61 -2.41 5.42
C SER A 108 -21.00 -2.06 6.79
N GLU A 109 -21.18 -2.91 7.80
CA GLU A 109 -20.55 -2.83 9.13
C GLU A 109 -19.03 -3.03 9.06
N ARG A 110 -18.55 -3.64 7.98
CA ARG A 110 -17.14 -3.80 7.64
C ARG A 110 -16.65 -2.67 6.72
N GLY A 111 -17.36 -1.55 6.60
CA GLY A 111 -16.82 -0.36 5.94
C GLY A 111 -15.54 0.15 6.63
N THR A 112 -14.61 0.72 5.86
CA THR A 112 -13.54 1.55 6.44
C THR A 112 -14.19 2.83 6.97
N VAL A 113 -13.80 3.25 8.18
CA VAL A 113 -14.32 4.49 8.78
C VAL A 113 -13.95 5.69 7.91
N THR A 114 -14.88 6.62 7.73
CA THR A 114 -14.57 7.89 7.05
C THR A 114 -13.61 8.69 7.92
N ASN A 115 -12.37 8.83 7.47
CA ASN A 115 -11.33 9.58 8.17
C ASN A 115 -10.57 10.45 7.18
N LEU A 116 -11.05 11.69 6.98
CA LEU A 116 -10.30 12.69 6.22
C LEU A 116 -9.09 13.12 7.04
N HIS A 117 -7.89 12.77 6.58
CA HIS A 117 -6.64 13.11 7.24
C HIS A 117 -5.55 13.41 6.21
N LEU A 118 -4.45 13.99 6.69
CA LEU A 118 -3.21 14.15 5.94
C LEU A 118 -2.18 13.20 6.56
N ASP A 119 -1.52 12.39 5.74
CA ASP A 119 -0.49 11.45 6.21
C ASP A 119 0.72 12.18 6.79
N MET A 120 1.12 13.27 6.15
CA MET A 120 2.26 14.07 6.58
C MET A 120 1.76 15.29 7.37
N ASN A 121 2.26 15.42 8.61
CA ASN A 121 1.95 16.59 9.42
C ASN A 121 2.54 17.86 8.76
N PRO A 122 1.70 18.80 8.29
CA PRO A 122 2.17 19.96 7.55
C PRO A 122 3.00 20.91 8.41
N TRP A 123 2.75 20.98 9.72
CA TRP A 123 3.51 21.85 10.63
C TRP A 123 4.92 21.33 10.89
N ILE A 124 5.08 20.02 11.01
CA ILE A 124 6.42 19.41 11.10
C ILE A 124 7.15 19.59 9.77
N TYR A 125 6.43 19.45 8.65
CA TYR A 125 7.02 19.60 7.32
C TYR A 125 7.55 21.00 7.07
N LEU A 126 6.75 22.03 7.36
CA LEU A 126 7.16 23.42 7.18
C LEU A 126 8.31 23.85 8.09
N GLN A 127 8.57 23.12 9.18
CA GLN A 127 9.70 23.34 10.08
C GLN A 127 11.00 22.66 9.60
N GLY A 128 10.99 21.92 8.49
CA GLY A 128 12.16 21.23 7.95
C GLY A 128 12.66 20.07 8.81
N ARG A 129 11.85 19.57 9.74
CA ARG A 129 12.20 18.47 10.64
C ARG A 129 11.82 17.13 10.01
N HIS A 130 12.58 16.73 9.00
CA HIS A 130 12.39 15.45 8.30
C HIS A 130 13.45 14.45 8.73
N TYR A 131 13.00 13.34 9.32
CA TYR A 131 13.85 12.18 9.54
C TYR A 131 13.65 11.22 8.38
N ILE A 132 14.66 11.09 7.53
CA ILE A 132 14.73 10.03 6.51
C ILE A 132 15.72 9.01 7.04
N LEU A 133 15.24 7.82 7.38
CA LEU A 133 16.12 6.68 7.63
C LEU A 133 16.55 6.14 6.26
N VAL A 134 17.78 6.48 5.86
CA VAL A 134 18.44 5.90 4.69
C VAL A 134 19.24 4.70 5.16
N TYR A 135 18.91 3.53 4.65
CA TYR A 135 19.75 2.34 4.80
C TYR A 135 20.73 2.32 3.63
N ASP A 136 22.03 2.29 3.92
CA ASP A 136 23.04 1.90 2.93
C ASP A 136 22.99 0.36 2.84
N LEU A 137 22.68 -0.16 1.65
CA LEU A 137 22.63 -1.60 1.36
C LEU A 137 23.95 -2.07 0.76
#